data_AF-A0A6N8NLV5-F1
#
_entry.id   AF-A0A6N8NLV5-F1
#
_cell.length_a   1.000
_cell.length_b   1.000
_cell.length_c   1.000
_cell.angle_alpha   90.00
_cell.angle_beta   90.00
_cell.angle_gamma   90.00
#
_symmetry.space_group_name_H-M   'P 1'
#
loop_
_entity.id
_entity.type
_entity.pdbx_description
1 polymer ?
#
loop_
_entity_poly.entity_id
_entity_poly.type
_entity_poly.pdbx_seq_one_letter_code
_entity_poly.pdbx_strand_id
1 'polypeptide(L)'
;AQVIMPHVVGSVEVYEQQTSWPLILENSQVVVLWGMNPLNTLKIAWSSTDEQGLEYFHQLKKSGKPVIAIDPIRSETIEFFGDNATWIAPNMGTDVALMLGIAHTLMTQGKHDKVFLEKYTTGYPQFEEYLTGKSDNTPKSAAWAAEITGVPEAQIVKLAELMAANRTMLMAGWGIQRQQYGEQKHWMLVTLAAMLGQIGTPGGGFGFSYHYSNGGNPTRVGGVLPEMSAAIAGQASEAADDGGMTAIPVARIVDALENPGGKYQHNGKEQTYPNIKMIWWAGGGNFTHHQDTNRLIKAWQKPEMIVVSECYWTAAAKHADIVLPITTSFERNDLTMTGDYSNQHIVPMKQVVAPQFEARNDFDVFADLAELLKPGGKEIYTEGKDEMAWLKFFYDAAQKGARAQRVTMPMFNAFWQQNKLIEMRRSEKNEQYVRYGDFRADPVKNALGTPSGKIEIYSKTLEKFGYKDCPAHPTWLAPDEWKGTADEKQLQLLTAHPAHRL
;
A
#
# COMPACT_ATOMS: atom_id res chain seq x y z
N ALA A 1 6.96 2.72 -2.43
CA ALA A 1 6.09 2.61 -3.64
C ALA A 1 5.27 3.88 -3.95
N GLN A 2 4.53 4.46 -2.99
CA GLN A 2 3.62 5.60 -3.24
C GLN A 2 4.26 6.83 -3.89
N VAL A 3 5.54 7.11 -3.63
CA VAL A 3 6.25 8.26 -4.21
C VAL A 3 6.79 7.94 -5.60
N ILE A 4 7.26 6.70 -5.82
CA ILE A 4 7.92 6.31 -7.06
C ILE A 4 6.95 5.90 -8.17
N MET A 5 5.87 5.18 -7.83
CA MET A 5 4.91 4.67 -8.83
C MET A 5 4.23 5.77 -9.66
N PRO A 6 3.93 6.97 -9.14
CA PRO A 6 3.45 8.08 -9.97
C PRO A 6 4.42 8.45 -11.11
N HIS A 7 5.74 8.31 -10.90
CA HIS A 7 6.74 8.54 -11.95
C HIS A 7 6.84 7.38 -12.95
N VAL A 8 6.50 6.15 -12.53
CA VAL A 8 6.67 4.92 -13.33
C VAL A 8 5.42 4.57 -14.14
N VAL A 9 4.24 4.60 -13.51
CA VAL A 9 2.96 4.18 -14.09
C VAL A 9 1.87 5.26 -13.98
N GLY A 10 2.19 6.43 -13.44
CA GLY A 10 1.26 7.58 -13.44
C GLY A 10 0.16 7.50 -12.40
N SER A 11 0.25 6.55 -11.46
CA SER A 11 -0.66 6.41 -10.32
C SER A 11 0.10 5.88 -9.10
N VAL A 12 -0.55 5.87 -7.94
CA VAL A 12 0.03 5.32 -6.71
C VAL A 12 0.19 3.79 -6.79
N GLU A 13 -0.64 3.13 -7.60
CA GLU A 13 -0.69 1.69 -7.91
C GLU A 13 -0.92 0.74 -6.72
N VAL A 14 -0.28 0.95 -5.57
CA VAL A 14 -0.40 0.07 -4.40
C VAL A 14 -1.79 0.03 -3.78
N TYR A 15 -2.63 1.04 -4.02
CA TYR A 15 -4.02 1.05 -3.54
C TYR A 15 -5.05 0.89 -4.66
N GLU A 16 -4.60 0.60 -5.87
CA GLU A 16 -5.47 0.52 -7.02
C GLU A 16 -6.16 -0.84 -7.08
N GLN A 17 -7.32 -0.88 -7.75
CA GLN A 17 -8.00 -2.14 -8.03
C GLN A 17 -7.13 -2.99 -8.95
N GLN A 18 -6.94 -4.26 -8.58
CA GLN A 18 -6.11 -5.21 -9.32
C GLN A 18 -6.94 -6.00 -10.31
N THR A 19 -6.29 -6.70 -11.26
CA THR A 19 -6.99 -7.67 -12.11
C THR A 19 -7.77 -8.66 -11.25
N SER A 20 -9.03 -8.87 -11.59
CA SER A 20 -9.96 -9.60 -10.73
C SER A 20 -9.49 -11.05 -10.50
N TRP A 21 -9.68 -11.56 -9.27
CA TRP A 21 -9.35 -12.94 -8.94
C TRP A 21 -9.96 -14.00 -9.86
N PRO A 22 -11.24 -13.90 -10.30
CA PRO A 22 -11.80 -14.82 -11.30
C PRO A 22 -10.93 -14.94 -12.55
N LEU A 23 -10.41 -13.82 -13.08
CA LEU A 23 -9.55 -13.84 -14.26
C LEU A 23 -8.17 -14.41 -13.99
N ILE A 24 -7.61 -14.23 -12.78
CA ILE A 24 -6.35 -14.88 -12.38
C ILE A 24 -6.54 -16.40 -12.32
N LEU A 25 -7.59 -16.86 -11.65
CA LEU A 25 -7.91 -18.27 -11.49
C LEU A 25 -8.25 -18.96 -12.81
N GLU A 26 -8.80 -18.24 -13.78
CA GLU A 26 -9.04 -18.76 -15.11
C GLU A 26 -7.76 -18.74 -15.96
N ASN A 27 -7.05 -17.61 -16.03
CA ASN A 27 -6.10 -17.35 -17.12
C ASN A 27 -4.61 -17.46 -16.73
N SER A 28 -4.24 -17.23 -15.47
CA SER A 28 -2.83 -17.35 -15.06
C SER A 28 -2.37 -18.80 -15.14
N GLN A 29 -1.20 -19.07 -15.70
CA GLN A 29 -0.56 -20.39 -15.69
C GLN A 29 0.49 -20.48 -14.60
N VAL A 30 1.13 -19.36 -14.26
CA VAL A 30 2.09 -19.23 -13.16
C VAL A 30 1.72 -18.02 -12.30
N VAL A 31 1.75 -18.18 -10.98
CA VAL A 31 1.59 -17.07 -10.04
C VAL A 31 2.86 -16.95 -9.21
N VAL A 32 3.45 -15.75 -9.22
CA VAL A 32 4.64 -15.43 -8.42
C VAL A 32 4.20 -14.59 -7.24
N LEU A 33 4.48 -15.06 -6.03
CA LEU A 33 4.29 -14.34 -4.77
C LEU A 33 5.65 -13.80 -4.34
N TRP A 34 5.83 -12.49 -4.38
CA TRP A 34 7.12 -11.84 -4.14
C TRP A 34 7.07 -10.99 -2.87
N GLY A 35 7.77 -11.45 -1.82
CA GLY A 35 7.88 -10.76 -0.53
C GLY A 35 6.53 -10.45 0.12
N MET A 36 5.59 -11.40 0.06
CA MET A 36 4.24 -11.28 0.59
C MET A 36 3.80 -12.53 1.35
N ASN A 37 2.99 -12.32 2.39
CA ASN A 37 2.44 -13.36 3.24
C ASN A 37 0.91 -13.18 3.43
N PRO A 38 0.11 -13.35 2.36
CA PRO A 38 -1.33 -13.07 2.34
C PRO A 38 -2.14 -13.85 3.37
N LEU A 39 -1.73 -15.07 3.77
CA LEU A 39 -2.41 -15.78 4.85
C LEU A 39 -2.30 -15.09 6.21
N ASN A 40 -1.27 -14.28 6.38
CA ASN A 40 -1.16 -13.39 7.52
C ASN A 40 -1.99 -12.13 7.31
N THR A 41 -1.68 -11.42 6.23
CA THR A 41 -2.02 -10.00 6.08
C THR A 41 -3.46 -9.76 5.62
N LEU A 42 -4.14 -10.75 5.02
CA LEU A 42 -5.53 -10.62 4.55
C LEU A 42 -6.59 -10.77 5.65
N LYS A 43 -6.18 -11.13 6.87
CA LYS A 43 -7.08 -11.13 8.03
C LYS A 43 -7.51 -9.72 8.45
N ILE A 44 -6.75 -8.71 8.02
CA ILE A 44 -6.94 -7.30 8.37
C ILE A 44 -7.29 -6.51 7.11
N ALA A 45 -8.03 -5.43 7.33
CA ALA A 45 -8.43 -4.45 6.34
C ALA A 45 -8.28 -3.03 6.92
N TRP A 46 -8.35 -2.00 6.07
CA TRP A 46 -8.40 -0.62 6.55
C TRP A 46 -9.82 -0.24 7.01
N SER A 47 -10.83 -0.70 6.28
CA SER A 47 -12.22 -0.76 6.74
C SER A 47 -12.48 -2.05 7.54
N SER A 48 -13.69 -2.62 7.47
CA SER A 48 -13.92 -4.00 7.93
C SER A 48 -13.53 -5.00 6.84
N THR A 49 -12.88 -6.09 7.21
CA THR A 49 -12.50 -7.13 6.24
C THR A 49 -13.73 -7.83 5.67
N ASP A 50 -13.65 -8.21 4.40
CA ASP A 50 -14.61 -9.11 3.73
C ASP A 50 -14.13 -10.56 3.67
N GLU A 51 -12.87 -10.80 4.08
CA GLU A 51 -12.16 -12.09 4.13
C GLU A 51 -12.11 -12.90 2.81
N GLN A 52 -12.57 -12.34 1.69
CA GLN A 52 -12.67 -13.08 0.44
C GLN A 52 -11.31 -13.38 -0.19
N GLY A 53 -10.29 -12.58 0.10
CA GLY A 53 -8.94 -12.80 -0.40
C GLY A 53 -8.40 -14.17 0.01
N LEU A 54 -8.63 -14.60 1.26
CA LEU A 54 -8.20 -15.91 1.75
C LEU A 54 -8.84 -17.05 0.95
N GLU A 55 -10.14 -16.95 0.68
CA GLU A 55 -10.87 -17.94 -0.13
C GLU A 55 -10.32 -18.02 -1.57
N TYR A 56 -9.92 -16.90 -2.17
CA TYR A 56 -9.26 -16.93 -3.48
C TYR A 56 -7.88 -17.61 -3.45
N PHE A 57 -7.12 -17.49 -2.36
CA PHE A 57 -5.89 -18.27 -2.17
C PHE A 57 -6.18 -19.78 -2.00
N HIS A 58 -7.28 -20.16 -1.35
CA HIS A 58 -7.76 -21.55 -1.33
C HIS A 58 -8.10 -22.07 -2.73
N GLN A 59 -8.78 -21.27 -3.54
CA GLN A 59 -9.09 -21.63 -4.93
C GLN A 59 -7.82 -21.74 -5.78
N LEU A 60 -6.85 -20.83 -5.61
CA LEU A 60 -5.55 -20.90 -6.28
C LEU A 60 -4.82 -22.19 -5.90
N LYS A 61 -4.78 -22.55 -4.61
CA LYS A 61 -4.19 -23.82 -4.18
C LYS A 61 -4.88 -25.03 -4.80
N LYS A 62 -6.22 -25.04 -4.81
CA LYS A 62 -7.03 -26.13 -5.37
C LYS A 62 -6.84 -26.28 -6.89
N SER A 63 -6.53 -25.18 -7.59
CA SER A 63 -6.30 -25.20 -9.04
C SER A 63 -5.06 -26.02 -9.43
N GLY A 64 -4.13 -26.28 -8.51
CA GLY A 64 -2.89 -27.01 -8.79
C GLY A 64 -1.89 -26.26 -9.68
N LYS A 65 -2.15 -24.98 -9.96
CA LYS A 65 -1.26 -24.13 -10.76
C LYS A 65 0.08 -23.93 -10.03
N PRO A 66 1.21 -23.92 -10.77
CA PRO A 66 2.51 -23.58 -10.20
C PRO A 66 2.49 -22.23 -9.48
N VAL A 67 2.89 -22.25 -8.20
CA VAL A 67 3.16 -21.06 -7.41
C VAL A 67 4.66 -20.94 -7.18
N ILE A 68 5.23 -19.77 -7.45
CA ILE A 68 6.61 -19.45 -7.06
C ILE A 68 6.52 -18.48 -5.89
N ALA A 69 7.12 -18.81 -4.76
CA ALA A 69 7.17 -17.92 -3.61
C ALA A 69 8.61 -17.45 -3.38
N ILE A 70 8.86 -16.16 -3.60
CA ILE A 70 10.16 -15.52 -3.43
C ILE A 70 10.10 -14.72 -2.12
N ASP A 71 10.71 -15.27 -1.08
CA ASP A 71 10.71 -14.68 0.25
C ASP A 71 11.92 -15.21 1.05
N PRO A 72 12.70 -14.39 1.76
CA PRO A 72 13.77 -14.88 2.62
C PRO A 72 13.27 -15.81 3.74
N ILE A 73 12.00 -15.73 4.12
CA ILE A 73 11.38 -16.58 5.14
C ILE A 73 10.39 -17.54 4.49
N ARG A 74 10.41 -18.80 4.96
CA ARG A 74 9.37 -19.76 4.67
C ARG A 74 8.12 -19.45 5.53
N SER A 75 7.29 -18.56 5.02
CA SER A 75 6.09 -18.04 5.70
C SER A 75 4.93 -19.05 5.74
N GLU A 76 3.90 -18.77 6.53
CA GLU A 76 2.68 -19.59 6.58
C GLU A 76 1.95 -19.66 5.23
N THR A 77 2.07 -18.65 4.36
CA THR A 77 1.55 -18.75 2.99
C THR A 77 2.28 -19.84 2.20
N ILE A 78 3.60 -19.95 2.35
CA ILE A 78 4.39 -20.97 1.67
C ILE A 78 4.04 -22.35 2.20
N GLU A 79 3.94 -22.51 3.52
CA GLU A 79 3.50 -23.77 4.13
C GLU A 79 2.09 -24.17 3.70
N PHE A 80 1.20 -23.18 3.56
CA PHE A 80 -0.14 -23.44 3.07
C PHE A 80 -0.16 -24.01 1.66
N PHE A 81 0.67 -23.53 0.74
CA PHE A 81 0.74 -24.12 -0.60
C PHE A 81 1.46 -25.48 -0.60
N GLY A 82 2.33 -25.74 0.37
CA GLY A 82 3.07 -27.00 0.47
C GLY A 82 3.85 -27.27 -0.83
N ASP A 83 3.75 -28.49 -1.35
CA ASP A 83 4.47 -28.92 -2.55
C ASP A 83 4.04 -28.18 -3.84
N ASN A 84 2.90 -27.48 -3.83
CA ASN A 84 2.45 -26.67 -4.98
C ASN A 84 3.24 -25.35 -5.11
N ALA A 85 4.00 -24.94 -4.07
CA ALA A 85 4.84 -23.76 -4.11
C ALA A 85 6.32 -24.12 -4.20
N THR A 86 7.02 -23.54 -5.18
CA THR A 86 8.49 -23.50 -5.19
C THR A 86 8.94 -22.30 -4.38
N TRP A 87 9.53 -22.55 -3.21
CA TRP A 87 10.13 -21.51 -2.37
C TRP A 87 11.55 -21.15 -2.83
N ILE A 88 11.82 -19.85 -2.93
CA ILE A 88 13.13 -19.30 -3.29
C ILE A 88 13.46 -18.24 -2.26
N ALA A 89 14.59 -18.41 -1.57
CA ALA A 89 15.03 -17.57 -0.47
C ALA A 89 16.25 -16.73 -0.88
N PRO A 90 16.06 -15.52 -1.42
CA PRO A 90 17.16 -14.59 -1.60
C PRO A 90 17.64 -14.04 -0.25
N ASN A 91 18.91 -13.63 -0.19
CA ASN A 91 19.43 -12.79 0.88
C ASN A 91 18.55 -11.54 1.03
N MET A 92 18.28 -11.09 2.26
CA MET A 92 17.36 -9.98 2.46
C MET A 92 17.88 -8.68 1.84
N GLY A 93 16.97 -7.93 1.19
CA GLY A 93 17.28 -6.67 0.53
C GLY A 93 17.88 -6.81 -0.87
N THR A 94 18.01 -8.03 -1.40
CA THR A 94 18.66 -8.31 -2.69
C THR A 94 17.69 -8.54 -3.86
N ASP A 95 16.39 -8.29 -3.66
CA ASP A 95 15.33 -8.54 -4.65
C ASP A 95 15.58 -7.88 -6.02
N VAL A 96 16.11 -6.65 -6.03
CA VAL A 96 16.42 -5.93 -7.28
C VAL A 96 17.51 -6.66 -8.08
N ALA A 97 18.51 -7.23 -7.41
CA ALA A 97 19.55 -8.01 -8.07
C ALA A 97 18.96 -9.30 -8.67
N LEU A 98 18.06 -9.98 -7.96
CA LEU A 98 17.36 -11.15 -8.49
C LEU A 98 16.53 -10.79 -9.73
N MET A 99 15.75 -9.71 -9.68
CA MET A 99 14.95 -9.24 -10.82
C MET A 99 15.82 -8.85 -12.02
N LEU A 100 16.97 -8.20 -11.78
CA LEU A 100 17.93 -7.86 -12.83
C LEU A 100 18.56 -9.10 -13.47
N GLY A 101 18.93 -10.12 -12.68
CA GLY A 101 19.42 -11.40 -13.20
C GLY A 101 18.40 -12.10 -14.09
N ILE A 102 17.12 -12.09 -13.69
CA ILE A 102 16.01 -12.61 -14.51
C ILE A 102 15.85 -11.79 -15.79
N ALA A 103 15.79 -10.45 -15.68
CA ALA A 103 15.64 -9.54 -16.80
C ALA A 103 16.78 -9.69 -17.82
N HIS A 104 18.02 -9.81 -17.36
CA HIS A 104 19.18 -10.04 -18.21
C HIS A 104 19.06 -11.37 -18.96
N THR A 105 18.66 -12.46 -18.29
CA THR A 105 18.42 -13.75 -18.94
C THR A 105 17.30 -13.68 -20.00
N LEU A 106 16.19 -12.99 -19.70
CA LEU A 106 15.13 -12.74 -20.70
C LEU A 106 15.68 -12.00 -21.92
N MET A 107 16.55 -11.01 -21.68
CA MET A 107 17.16 -10.21 -22.73
C MET A 107 18.09 -11.05 -23.61
N THR A 108 19.07 -11.73 -23.01
CA THR A 108 20.09 -12.50 -23.75
C THR A 108 19.52 -13.71 -24.48
N GLN A 109 18.44 -14.32 -23.96
CA GLN A 109 17.73 -15.40 -24.65
C GLN A 109 16.71 -14.90 -25.68
N GLY A 110 16.54 -13.59 -25.86
CA GLY A 110 15.56 -13.03 -26.79
C GLY A 110 14.10 -13.28 -26.42
N LYS A 111 13.81 -13.53 -25.13
CA LYS A 111 12.48 -13.85 -24.60
C LYS A 111 11.70 -12.65 -24.05
N HIS A 112 12.30 -11.47 -24.01
CA HIS A 112 11.63 -10.22 -23.67
C HIS A 112 10.76 -9.71 -24.84
N ASP A 113 9.58 -9.18 -24.53
CA ASP A 113 8.62 -8.68 -25.51
C ASP A 113 9.01 -7.28 -26.01
N LYS A 114 9.78 -7.25 -27.11
CA LYS A 114 10.23 -6.01 -27.75
C LYS A 114 9.09 -5.14 -28.25
N VAL A 115 7.99 -5.74 -28.72
CA VAL A 115 6.82 -5.00 -29.22
C VAL A 115 6.13 -4.28 -28.07
N PHE A 116 6.00 -4.94 -26.92
CA PHE A 116 5.43 -4.31 -25.74
C PHE A 116 6.32 -3.15 -25.25
N LEU A 117 7.62 -3.39 -25.15
CA LEU A 117 8.59 -2.39 -24.69
C LEU A 117 8.57 -1.13 -25.59
N GLU A 118 8.60 -1.30 -26.91
CA GLU A 118 8.55 -0.17 -27.86
C GLU A 118 7.22 0.59 -27.79
N LYS A 119 6.09 -0.14 -27.75
CA LYS A 119 4.76 0.47 -27.85
C LYS A 119 4.31 1.13 -26.54
N TYR A 120 4.47 0.46 -25.40
CA TYR A 120 3.84 0.83 -24.13
C TYR A 120 4.80 1.40 -23.08
N THR A 121 6.10 1.48 -23.36
CA THR A 121 7.10 2.01 -22.43
C THR A 121 7.91 3.15 -23.03
N THR A 122 8.68 3.83 -22.18
CA THR A 122 9.78 4.73 -22.57
C THR A 122 11.03 4.39 -21.75
N GLY A 123 12.21 4.57 -22.34
CA GLY A 123 13.48 4.47 -21.62
C GLY A 123 14.13 3.08 -21.54
N TYR A 124 13.57 2.08 -22.21
CA TYR A 124 14.16 0.73 -22.24
C TYR A 124 15.60 0.69 -22.78
N PRO A 125 15.97 1.40 -23.87
CA PRO A 125 17.35 1.37 -24.37
C PRO A 125 18.40 1.79 -23.32
N GLN A 126 18.11 2.84 -22.54
CA GLN A 126 18.98 3.30 -21.46
C GLN A 126 19.10 2.25 -20.35
N PHE A 127 17.99 1.61 -19.99
CA PHE A 127 18.00 0.52 -19.03
C PHE A 127 18.75 -0.71 -19.55
N GLU A 128 18.64 -1.03 -20.83
CA GLU A 128 19.37 -2.15 -21.45
C GLU A 128 20.90 -1.92 -21.43
N GLU A 129 21.37 -0.68 -21.63
CA GLU A 129 22.79 -0.34 -21.46
C GLU A 129 23.30 -0.65 -20.05
N TYR A 130 22.51 -0.34 -19.01
CA TYR A 130 22.83 -0.71 -17.64
C TYR A 130 22.72 -2.22 -17.39
N LEU A 131 21.71 -2.88 -17.93
CA LEU A 131 21.49 -4.31 -17.78
C LEU A 131 22.64 -5.12 -18.39
N THR A 132 23.12 -4.70 -19.56
CA THR A 132 24.25 -5.31 -20.29
C THR A 132 25.62 -4.94 -19.72
N GLY A 133 25.68 -4.00 -18.78
CA GLY A 133 26.94 -3.49 -18.23
C GLY A 133 27.68 -2.53 -19.15
N LYS A 134 27.05 -2.02 -20.21
CA LYS A 134 27.69 -1.00 -21.09
C LYS A 134 27.93 0.31 -20.35
N SER A 135 27.04 0.69 -19.42
CA SER A 135 27.16 1.95 -18.69
C SER A 135 28.03 1.87 -17.42
N ASP A 136 28.27 0.67 -16.87
CA ASP A 136 28.97 0.50 -15.58
C ASP A 136 29.98 -0.68 -15.55
N ASN A 137 30.27 -1.28 -16.70
CA ASN A 137 31.15 -2.45 -16.88
C ASN A 137 30.74 -3.70 -16.12
N THR A 138 29.50 -3.80 -15.64
CA THR A 138 29.03 -4.94 -14.84
C THR A 138 27.75 -5.52 -15.45
N PRO A 139 27.84 -6.55 -16.30
CA PRO A 139 26.64 -7.22 -16.81
C PRO A 139 25.82 -7.81 -15.66
N LYS A 140 24.52 -7.52 -15.62
CA LYS A 140 23.63 -7.98 -14.54
C LYS A 140 23.17 -9.42 -14.76
N SER A 141 24.12 -10.31 -15.05
CA SER A 141 23.88 -11.71 -15.40
C SER A 141 23.24 -12.50 -14.26
N ALA A 142 22.70 -13.69 -14.58
CA ALA A 142 22.21 -14.61 -13.56
C ALA A 142 23.33 -15.04 -12.59
N ALA A 143 24.58 -15.20 -13.06
CA ALA A 143 25.74 -15.46 -12.21
C ALA A 143 26.01 -14.30 -11.24
N TRP A 144 26.01 -13.05 -11.73
CA TRP A 144 26.15 -11.85 -10.90
C TRP A 144 25.04 -11.77 -9.84
N ALA A 145 23.79 -12.03 -10.23
CA ALA A 145 22.67 -12.03 -9.30
C ALA A 145 22.80 -13.15 -8.27
N ALA A 146 23.33 -14.32 -8.64
CA ALA A 146 23.54 -15.43 -7.72
C ALA A 146 24.54 -15.10 -6.60
N GLU A 147 25.62 -14.38 -6.92
CA GLU A 147 26.61 -13.94 -5.93
C GLU A 147 26.01 -13.01 -4.88
N ILE A 148 25.14 -12.09 -5.29
CA ILE A 148 24.51 -11.11 -4.39
C ILE A 148 23.38 -11.76 -3.59
N THR A 149 22.51 -12.50 -4.28
CA THR A 149 21.24 -12.97 -3.72
C THR A 149 21.38 -14.30 -3.00
N GLY A 150 22.44 -15.07 -3.25
CA GLY A 150 22.57 -16.46 -2.79
C GLY A 150 21.63 -17.44 -3.50
N VAL A 151 20.79 -16.99 -4.45
CA VAL A 151 19.93 -17.86 -5.25
C VAL A 151 20.78 -18.48 -6.37
N PRO A 152 20.81 -19.82 -6.54
CA PRO A 152 21.63 -20.44 -7.58
C PRO A 152 21.34 -19.91 -8.99
N GLU A 153 22.37 -19.68 -9.78
CA GLU A 153 22.25 -19.17 -11.17
C GLU A 153 21.24 -19.98 -12.00
N ALA A 154 21.32 -21.31 -11.93
CA ALA A 154 20.39 -22.18 -12.65
C ALA A 154 18.92 -21.96 -12.26
N GLN A 155 18.66 -21.62 -10.99
CA GLN A 155 17.30 -21.31 -10.53
C GLN A 155 16.83 -19.95 -11.10
N ILE A 156 17.71 -18.96 -11.17
CA ILE A 156 17.41 -17.64 -11.76
C ILE A 156 17.09 -17.79 -13.26
N VAL A 157 17.88 -18.57 -13.98
CA VAL A 157 17.61 -18.88 -15.40
C VAL A 157 16.27 -19.59 -15.55
N LYS A 158 16.02 -20.64 -14.76
CA LYS A 158 14.77 -21.39 -14.81
C LYS A 158 13.54 -20.51 -14.54
N LEU A 159 13.63 -19.56 -13.61
CA LEU A 159 12.57 -18.58 -13.35
C LEU A 159 12.27 -17.73 -14.60
N ALA A 160 13.31 -17.16 -15.22
CA ALA A 160 13.14 -16.35 -16.43
C ALA A 160 12.44 -17.15 -17.54
N GLU A 161 12.88 -18.39 -17.78
CA GLU A 161 12.30 -19.25 -18.80
C GLU A 161 10.85 -19.63 -18.51
N LEU A 162 10.55 -19.98 -17.26
CA LEU A 162 9.21 -20.35 -16.83
C LEU A 162 8.23 -19.18 -17.00
N MET A 163 8.61 -17.98 -16.54
CA MET A 163 7.74 -16.80 -16.63
C MET A 163 7.52 -16.36 -18.08
N ALA A 164 8.54 -16.45 -18.94
CA ALA A 164 8.42 -16.09 -20.35
C ALA A 164 7.54 -17.06 -21.14
N ALA A 165 7.59 -18.36 -20.81
CA ALA A 165 6.85 -19.39 -21.52
C ALA A 165 5.35 -19.44 -21.14
N ASN A 166 4.93 -18.73 -20.09
CA ASN A 166 3.60 -18.88 -19.50
C ASN A 166 2.92 -17.53 -19.24
N ARG A 167 1.58 -17.52 -19.22
CA ARG A 167 0.81 -16.41 -18.64
C ARG A 167 1.13 -16.30 -17.15
N THR A 168 1.84 -15.24 -16.75
CA THR A 168 2.42 -15.07 -15.43
C THR A 168 1.87 -13.81 -14.74
N MET A 169 1.35 -13.99 -13.52
CA MET A 169 0.96 -12.88 -12.65
C MET A 169 2.01 -12.67 -11.55
N LEU A 170 2.60 -11.47 -11.49
CA LEU A 170 3.55 -11.07 -10.46
C LEU A 170 2.83 -10.34 -9.32
N MET A 171 2.62 -11.01 -8.20
CA MET A 171 2.02 -10.42 -7.00
C MET A 171 3.13 -10.01 -6.03
N ALA A 172 3.23 -8.73 -5.68
CA ALA A 172 4.30 -8.27 -4.79
C ALA A 172 3.75 -7.63 -3.50
N GLY A 173 4.42 -7.95 -2.39
CA GLY A 173 4.15 -7.37 -1.09
C GLY A 173 4.77 -5.98 -0.89
N TRP A 174 4.44 -5.34 0.23
CA TRP A 174 5.02 -4.04 0.60
C TRP A 174 6.22 -4.14 1.55
N GLY A 175 6.56 -5.33 2.04
CA GLY A 175 7.71 -5.53 2.92
C GLY A 175 9.03 -5.12 2.24
N ILE A 176 9.21 -5.54 0.98
CA ILE A 176 10.46 -5.33 0.20
C ILE A 176 10.80 -3.86 -0.06
N GLN A 177 9.80 -2.95 0.01
CA GLN A 177 10.04 -1.51 -0.14
C GLN A 177 10.22 -0.76 1.17
N ARG A 178 10.05 -1.42 2.33
CA ARG A 178 10.25 -0.80 3.65
C ARG A 178 11.68 -1.00 4.12
N GLN A 179 12.62 -0.65 3.25
CA GLN A 179 14.07 -0.82 3.40
C GLN A 179 14.77 0.32 2.63
N GLN A 180 16.08 0.49 2.82
CA GLN A 180 16.87 1.44 2.04
C GLN A 180 16.72 1.18 0.54
N TYR A 181 16.67 2.25 -0.27
CA TYR A 181 16.41 2.20 -1.71
C TYR A 181 15.10 1.46 -2.06
N GLY A 182 14.09 1.59 -1.19
CA GLY A 182 12.82 0.85 -1.27
C GLY A 182 12.06 1.08 -2.57
N GLU A 183 12.25 2.25 -3.19
CA GLU A 183 11.64 2.64 -4.46
C GLU A 183 12.10 1.78 -5.65
N GLN A 184 13.32 1.25 -5.61
CA GLN A 184 13.88 0.41 -6.68
C GLN A 184 13.12 -0.92 -6.85
N LYS A 185 12.51 -1.45 -5.79
CA LYS A 185 11.95 -2.81 -5.76
C LYS A 185 10.68 -2.91 -6.62
N HIS A 186 9.70 -2.06 -6.34
CA HIS A 186 8.47 -2.01 -7.15
C HIS A 186 8.74 -1.50 -8.56
N TRP A 187 9.67 -0.55 -8.74
CA TRP A 187 10.03 -0.06 -10.07
C TRP A 187 10.67 -1.15 -10.93
N MET A 188 11.63 -1.90 -10.39
CA MET A 188 12.25 -3.01 -11.11
C MET A 188 11.24 -4.13 -11.42
N LEU A 189 10.28 -4.40 -10.53
CA LEU A 189 9.24 -5.39 -10.78
C LEU A 189 8.29 -4.97 -11.92
N VAL A 190 7.92 -3.69 -12.01
CA VAL A 190 7.17 -3.16 -13.17
C VAL A 190 8.00 -3.28 -14.45
N THR A 191 9.30 -2.95 -14.41
CA THR A 191 10.19 -3.13 -15.57
C THR A 191 10.27 -4.59 -16.00
N LEU A 192 10.40 -5.53 -15.06
CA LEU A 192 10.38 -6.96 -15.35
C LEU A 192 9.05 -7.41 -15.96
N ALA A 193 7.91 -6.94 -15.42
CA ALA A 193 6.58 -7.22 -15.97
C ALA A 193 6.42 -6.66 -17.40
N ALA A 194 7.00 -5.48 -17.68
CA ALA A 194 7.01 -4.88 -19.00
C ALA A 194 7.88 -5.69 -19.98
N MET A 195 9.04 -6.20 -19.53
CA MET A 195 9.87 -7.10 -20.34
C MET A 195 9.19 -8.42 -20.65
N LEU A 196 8.32 -8.93 -19.77
CA LEU A 196 7.48 -10.10 -20.08
C LEU A 196 6.35 -9.78 -21.07
N GLY A 197 5.97 -8.51 -21.22
CA GLY A 197 4.98 -8.05 -22.21
C GLY A 197 3.52 -8.35 -21.88
N GLN A 198 3.23 -8.82 -20.67
CA GLN A 198 1.91 -9.34 -20.30
C GLN A 198 1.01 -8.37 -19.53
N ILE A 199 1.49 -7.14 -19.24
CA ILE A 199 0.70 -6.11 -18.55
C ILE A 199 -0.58 -5.81 -19.36
N GLY A 200 -1.73 -5.76 -18.68
CA GLY A 200 -3.03 -5.49 -19.30
C GLY A 200 -3.70 -6.70 -19.96
N THR A 201 -3.26 -7.92 -19.63
CA THR A 201 -3.90 -9.15 -20.12
C THR A 201 -4.62 -9.89 -18.98
N PRO A 202 -5.68 -10.68 -19.28
CA PRO A 202 -6.27 -11.57 -18.28
C PRO A 202 -5.22 -12.54 -17.71
N GLY A 203 -5.04 -12.52 -16.39
CA GLY A 203 -4.09 -13.38 -15.69
C GLY A 203 -2.60 -13.01 -15.82
N GLY A 204 -2.26 -11.87 -16.44
CA GLY A 204 -0.86 -11.49 -16.69
C GLY A 204 -0.53 -10.07 -16.23
N GLY A 205 0.75 -9.80 -16.02
CA GLY A 205 1.25 -8.51 -15.56
C GLY A 205 1.67 -8.56 -14.09
N PHE A 206 1.30 -7.53 -13.33
CA PHE A 206 1.66 -7.43 -11.92
C PHE A 206 0.50 -6.90 -11.08
N GLY A 207 0.60 -7.07 -9.77
CA GLY A 207 -0.28 -6.41 -8.82
C GLY A 207 0.33 -6.26 -7.43
N PHE A 208 -0.03 -5.16 -6.76
CA PHE A 208 0.59 -4.77 -5.48
C PHE A 208 -0.34 -4.82 -4.28
N SER A 209 -1.60 -5.22 -4.42
CA SER A 209 -2.54 -5.28 -3.28
C SER A 209 -3.25 -6.62 -3.07
N TYR A 210 -2.88 -7.69 -3.79
CA TYR A 210 -3.42 -9.04 -3.53
C TYR A 210 -3.16 -9.56 -2.10
N HIS A 211 -2.27 -8.92 -1.34
CA HIS A 211 -1.97 -9.23 0.06
C HIS A 211 -2.58 -8.23 1.07
N TYR A 212 -3.22 -7.15 0.61
CA TYR A 212 -3.71 -6.06 1.44
C TYR A 212 -5.21 -5.88 1.22
N SER A 213 -5.98 -5.88 2.31
CA SER A 213 -7.43 -5.60 2.32
C SER A 213 -8.24 -6.32 1.23
N ASN A 214 -7.82 -7.53 0.85
CA ASN A 214 -8.48 -8.36 -0.18
C ASN A 214 -8.46 -7.76 -1.61
N GLY A 215 -7.37 -7.07 -1.99
CA GLY A 215 -7.18 -6.58 -3.35
C GLY A 215 -7.37 -7.64 -4.44
N GLY A 216 -7.97 -7.22 -5.56
CA GLY A 216 -8.39 -8.12 -6.64
C GLY A 216 -9.79 -8.72 -6.47
N ASN A 217 -10.44 -8.50 -5.32
CA ASN A 217 -11.85 -8.84 -5.14
C ASN A 217 -12.73 -7.92 -6.02
N PRO A 218 -13.63 -8.46 -6.87
CA PRO A 218 -14.48 -7.65 -7.73
C PRO A 218 -15.35 -6.63 -6.99
N THR A 219 -15.22 -5.35 -7.36
CA THR A 219 -16.04 -4.26 -6.81
C THR A 219 -17.52 -4.51 -7.06
N ARG A 220 -18.34 -4.40 -6.02
CA ARG A 220 -19.80 -4.46 -6.06
C ARG A 220 -20.38 -3.14 -6.58
N VAL A 221 -21.65 -3.21 -6.97
CA VAL A 221 -22.44 -2.06 -7.41
C VAL A 221 -23.43 -1.73 -6.29
N GLY A 222 -23.41 -0.49 -5.80
CA GLY A 222 -24.17 -0.12 -4.61
C GLY A 222 -23.81 1.25 -4.03
N GLY A 223 -24.26 1.47 -2.79
CA GLY A 223 -23.96 2.68 -2.04
C GLY A 223 -22.60 2.58 -1.35
N VAL A 224 -21.85 3.66 -1.38
CA VAL A 224 -20.58 3.80 -0.64
C VAL A 224 -20.79 4.85 0.43
N LEU A 225 -20.42 4.53 1.68
CA LEU A 225 -20.49 5.49 2.78
C LEU A 225 -19.44 6.59 2.55
N PRO A 226 -19.83 7.87 2.63
CA PRO A 226 -18.85 8.94 2.75
C PRO A 226 -18.24 8.96 4.16
N GLU A 227 -17.19 9.74 4.33
CA GLU A 227 -16.53 9.99 5.61
C GLU A 227 -16.81 11.42 6.11
N MET A 228 -16.56 11.65 7.40
CA MET A 228 -16.54 13.01 7.95
C MET A 228 -15.32 13.76 7.41
N SER A 229 -15.52 14.99 6.97
CA SER A 229 -14.45 15.82 6.40
C SER A 229 -13.75 16.64 7.49
N ALA A 230 -12.45 16.85 7.35
CA ALA A 230 -11.71 17.86 8.14
C ALA A 230 -12.05 19.31 7.70
N ALA A 231 -12.75 19.47 6.56
CA ALA A 231 -13.20 20.74 6.02
C ALA A 231 -14.68 21.00 6.39
N ILE A 232 -15.00 22.21 6.84
CA ILE A 232 -16.35 22.58 7.31
C ILE A 232 -17.24 22.89 6.10
N ALA A 233 -18.40 22.23 5.99
CA ALA A 233 -19.41 22.50 4.94
C ALA A 233 -18.88 22.51 3.49
N GLY A 234 -17.80 21.77 3.19
CA GLY A 234 -17.17 21.75 1.87
C GLY A 234 -16.37 22.99 1.50
N GLN A 235 -16.20 23.94 2.42
CA GLN A 235 -15.19 24.98 2.33
C GLN A 235 -13.91 24.44 2.96
N ALA A 236 -12.79 24.52 2.23
CA ALA A 236 -11.48 24.23 2.81
C ALA A 236 -11.35 25.01 4.13
N SER A 237 -10.81 24.39 5.19
CA SER A 237 -10.51 25.15 6.39
C SER A 237 -9.69 26.36 5.95
N GLU A 238 -10.00 27.57 6.41
CA GLU A 238 -9.23 28.78 6.01
C GLU A 238 -7.72 28.62 6.25
N ALA A 239 -7.31 27.68 7.11
CA ALA A 239 -5.93 27.24 7.36
C ALA A 239 -5.27 26.39 6.24
N ALA A 240 -6.01 25.98 5.21
CA ALA A 240 -5.50 25.18 4.09
C ALA A 240 -5.04 26.06 2.91
N ASP A 241 -5.58 27.28 2.78
CA ASP A 241 -5.32 28.18 1.64
C ASP A 241 -4.33 29.32 1.95
N ASP A 242 -3.91 29.50 3.20
CA ASP A 242 -2.95 30.55 3.59
C ASP A 242 -1.47 30.13 3.51
N GLY A 243 -1.18 28.89 3.09
CA GLY A 243 0.17 28.34 3.11
C GLY A 243 0.72 28.09 4.52
N GLY A 244 -0.12 28.12 5.56
CA GLY A 244 0.25 27.89 6.96
C GLY A 244 0.43 26.41 7.33
N MET A 245 -0.20 25.49 6.59
CA MET A 245 -0.01 24.05 6.80
C MET A 245 1.29 23.54 6.17
N THR A 246 2.27 23.23 7.01
CA THR A 246 3.50 22.54 6.61
C THR A 246 3.37 21.04 6.85
N ALA A 247 3.40 20.24 5.79
CA ALA A 247 3.44 18.78 5.89
C ALA A 247 4.89 18.28 5.81
N ILE A 248 5.24 17.29 6.65
CA ILE A 248 6.50 16.55 6.58
C ILE A 248 6.22 15.10 6.16
N PRO A 249 7.15 14.41 5.47
CA PRO A 249 7.03 12.98 5.26
C PRO A 249 6.92 12.26 6.61
N VAL A 250 5.91 11.41 6.80
CA VAL A 250 5.52 10.85 8.11
C VAL A 250 6.68 10.24 8.91
N ALA A 251 7.61 9.54 8.26
CA ALA A 251 8.75 8.90 8.91
C ALA A 251 9.90 9.87 9.28
N ARG A 252 9.76 11.18 9.01
CA ARG A 252 10.76 12.22 9.32
C ARG A 252 10.47 12.96 10.63
N ILE A 253 9.52 12.49 11.45
CA ILE A 253 9.14 13.18 12.70
C ILE A 253 10.33 13.38 13.65
N VAL A 254 11.18 12.36 13.85
CA VAL A 254 12.39 12.48 14.70
C VAL A 254 13.35 13.51 14.12
N ASP A 255 13.60 13.48 12.82
CA ASP A 255 14.50 14.43 12.15
C ASP A 255 13.98 15.87 12.28
N ALA A 256 12.66 16.07 12.13
CA ALA A 256 12.00 17.36 12.26
C ALA A 256 12.07 17.91 13.69
N LEU A 257 11.80 17.07 14.70
CA LEU A 257 11.94 17.43 16.11
C LEU A 257 13.39 17.77 16.45
N GLU A 258 14.34 17.08 15.83
CA GLU A 258 15.75 17.30 16.12
C GLU A 258 16.35 18.55 15.47
N ASN A 259 15.84 18.95 14.31
CA ASN A 259 16.45 19.94 13.44
C ASN A 259 15.44 21.00 12.94
N PRO A 260 14.77 21.75 13.84
CA PRO A 260 13.87 22.81 13.42
C PRO A 260 14.62 23.86 12.58
N GLY A 261 14.06 24.23 11.41
CA GLY A 261 14.71 25.12 10.45
C GLY A 261 15.73 24.43 9.51
N GLY A 262 16.05 23.15 9.74
CA GLY A 262 16.90 22.36 8.86
C GLY A 262 16.25 22.11 7.49
N LYS A 263 17.07 22.01 6.45
CA LYS A 263 16.63 21.74 5.06
C LYS A 263 16.63 20.24 4.77
N TYR A 264 15.66 19.77 3.99
CA TYR A 264 15.63 18.40 3.48
C TYR A 264 15.06 18.34 2.06
N GLN A 265 15.43 17.29 1.34
CA GLN A 265 14.92 17.02 -0.01
C GLN A 265 13.76 16.03 0.05
N HIS A 266 12.70 16.30 -0.70
CA HIS A 266 11.59 15.36 -0.86
C HIS A 266 10.99 15.49 -2.26
N ASN A 267 11.08 14.41 -3.04
CA ASN A 267 10.46 14.28 -4.37
C ASN A 267 10.71 15.49 -5.29
N GLY A 268 11.99 15.88 -5.41
CA GLY A 268 12.44 16.98 -6.28
C GLY A 268 12.32 18.37 -5.68
N LYS A 269 11.92 18.50 -4.42
CA LYS A 269 11.73 19.80 -3.74
C LYS A 269 12.57 19.88 -2.47
N GLU A 270 13.23 21.03 -2.29
CA GLU A 270 13.79 21.38 -0.98
C GLU A 270 12.67 21.91 -0.07
N GLN A 271 12.63 21.41 1.15
CA GLN A 271 11.69 21.78 2.20
C GLN A 271 12.45 22.10 3.49
N THR A 272 11.75 22.69 4.46
CA THR A 272 12.33 23.09 5.75
C THR A 272 11.54 22.45 6.86
N TYR A 273 12.22 21.87 7.85
CA TYR A 273 11.55 21.29 9.00
C TYR A 273 10.88 22.39 9.86
N PRO A 274 9.61 22.23 10.24
CA PRO A 274 8.93 23.17 11.12
C PRO A 274 9.45 23.07 12.55
N ASN A 275 9.26 24.13 13.33
CA ASN A 275 9.51 24.11 14.77
C ASN A 275 8.27 23.59 15.50
N ILE A 276 8.18 22.26 15.67
CA ILE A 276 7.03 21.60 16.28
C ILE A 276 7.04 21.85 17.79
N LYS A 277 6.04 22.59 18.29
CA LYS A 277 5.90 22.92 19.71
C LYS A 277 4.88 22.06 20.47
N MET A 278 3.90 21.52 19.76
CA MET A 278 2.87 20.69 20.33
C MET A 278 2.63 19.47 19.43
N ILE A 279 2.40 18.32 20.03
CA ILE A 279 1.95 17.11 19.35
C ILE A 279 0.59 16.71 19.94
N TRP A 280 -0.41 16.59 19.07
CA TRP A 280 -1.65 15.89 19.41
C TRP A 280 -1.68 14.56 18.66
N TRP A 281 -1.84 13.45 19.38
CA TRP A 281 -1.87 12.12 18.79
C TRP A 281 -3.17 11.39 19.10
N ALA A 282 -3.83 10.84 18.10
CA ALA A 282 -5.04 10.02 18.25
C ALA A 282 -4.91 8.77 17.35
N GLY A 283 -5.12 7.57 17.91
CA GLY A 283 -5.24 6.34 17.13
C GLY A 283 -3.94 5.79 16.50
N GLY A 284 -2.78 5.87 17.18
CA GLY A 284 -1.55 5.27 16.66
C GLY A 284 -0.46 4.98 17.70
N GLY A 285 0.47 4.07 17.37
CA GLY A 285 1.51 3.57 18.27
C GLY A 285 2.93 4.03 17.94
N ASN A 286 3.29 5.29 18.24
CA ASN A 286 4.58 5.89 17.87
C ASN A 286 5.81 5.11 18.33
N PHE A 287 5.77 4.62 19.57
CA PHE A 287 6.86 3.84 20.17
C PHE A 287 6.87 2.37 19.74
N THR A 288 5.95 1.96 18.87
CA THR A 288 5.89 0.63 18.26
C THR A 288 6.22 0.67 16.77
N HIS A 289 5.71 1.67 16.04
CA HIS A 289 5.81 1.71 14.58
C HIS A 289 7.06 2.41 14.05
N HIS A 290 7.75 3.22 14.86
CA HIS A 290 8.86 4.07 14.45
C HIS A 290 10.20 3.39 14.73
N GLN A 291 11.19 3.69 13.91
CA GLN A 291 12.51 3.08 14.00
C GLN A 291 13.33 3.78 15.08
N ASP A 292 14.37 3.11 15.59
CA ASP A 292 15.24 3.60 16.67
C ASP A 292 14.44 4.27 17.80
N THR A 293 13.70 3.45 18.54
CA THR A 293 12.82 3.92 19.60
C THR A 293 13.57 4.66 20.71
N ASN A 294 14.86 4.39 20.91
CA ASN A 294 15.70 5.13 21.86
C ASN A 294 15.96 6.57 21.40
N ARG A 295 16.25 6.79 20.11
CA ARG A 295 16.35 8.14 19.53
C ARG A 295 15.00 8.84 19.55
N LEU A 296 13.91 8.14 19.20
CA LEU A 296 12.56 8.67 19.29
C LEU A 296 12.25 9.19 20.69
N ILE A 297 12.49 8.40 21.74
CA ILE A 297 12.23 8.81 23.14
C ILE A 297 12.91 10.15 23.45
N LYS A 298 14.17 10.33 23.04
CA LYS A 298 14.90 11.60 23.25
C LYS A 298 14.30 12.75 22.47
N ALA A 299 13.98 12.54 21.18
CA ALA A 299 13.37 13.57 20.34
C ALA A 299 11.96 13.94 20.82
N TRP A 300 11.21 12.98 21.37
CA TRP A 300 9.87 13.15 21.93
C TRP A 300 9.84 14.05 23.16
N GLN A 301 10.98 14.37 23.79
CA GLN A 301 11.07 15.33 24.90
C GLN A 301 11.21 16.80 24.44
N LYS A 302 11.25 17.06 23.13
CA LYS A 302 11.50 18.40 22.57
C LYS A 302 10.26 19.30 22.45
N PRO A 303 9.06 18.80 22.10
CA PRO A 303 7.84 19.58 22.15
C PRO A 303 7.56 20.11 23.57
N GLU A 304 6.85 21.22 23.66
CA GLU A 304 6.42 21.84 24.92
C GLU A 304 5.18 21.16 25.51
N MET A 305 4.41 20.46 24.67
CA MET A 305 3.21 19.73 25.08
C MET A 305 2.91 18.55 24.17
N ILE A 306 2.55 17.43 24.77
CA ILE A 306 2.12 16.21 24.09
C ILE A 306 0.80 15.74 24.67
N VAL A 307 -0.23 15.77 23.82
CA VAL A 307 -1.58 15.28 24.14
C VAL A 307 -1.81 13.98 23.39
N VAL A 308 -2.24 12.95 24.10
CA VAL A 308 -2.57 11.64 23.52
C VAL A 308 -4.01 11.30 23.83
N SER A 309 -4.81 11.16 22.76
CA SER A 309 -6.15 10.59 22.79
C SER A 309 -6.07 9.08 22.64
N GLU A 310 -6.38 8.32 23.69
CA GLU A 310 -6.17 6.88 23.70
C GLU A 310 -7.16 6.10 24.61
N CYS A 311 -7.51 4.88 24.19
CA CYS A 311 -8.39 3.97 24.91
C CYS A 311 -7.62 2.96 25.79
N TYR A 312 -6.31 2.81 25.59
CA TYR A 312 -5.43 1.92 26.36
C TYR A 312 -4.20 2.62 26.96
N TRP A 313 -3.64 2.13 28.06
CA TRP A 313 -2.39 2.68 28.63
C TRP A 313 -1.13 2.26 27.83
N THR A 314 -1.06 2.66 26.55
CA THR A 314 0.00 2.31 25.59
C THR A 314 1.32 3.01 25.91
N ALA A 315 2.41 2.62 25.23
CA ALA A 315 3.69 3.31 25.36
C ALA A 315 3.59 4.79 24.94
N ALA A 316 2.73 5.15 23.96
CA ALA A 316 2.51 6.54 23.59
C ALA A 316 1.83 7.33 24.72
N ALA A 317 0.76 6.78 25.32
CA ALA A 317 0.09 7.39 26.47
C ALA A 317 1.06 7.59 27.67
N LYS A 318 1.99 6.66 27.89
CA LYS A 318 3.03 6.76 28.94
C LYS A 318 4.04 7.89 28.73
N HIS A 319 4.15 8.42 27.53
CA HIS A 319 5.06 9.51 27.18
C HIS A 319 4.30 10.79 26.78
N ALA A 320 3.05 10.93 27.23
CA ALA A 320 2.25 12.13 27.05
C ALA A 320 2.28 13.00 28.31
N ASP A 321 2.10 14.31 28.14
CA ASP A 321 1.84 15.24 29.25
C ASP A 321 0.36 15.16 29.68
N ILE A 322 -0.53 14.98 28.70
CA ILE A 322 -1.98 14.87 28.91
C ILE A 322 -2.48 13.63 28.16
N VAL A 323 -3.19 12.76 28.89
CA VAL A 323 -3.90 11.63 28.31
C VAL A 323 -5.39 11.90 28.40
N LEU A 324 -6.08 11.82 27.25
CA LEU A 324 -7.53 11.88 27.17
C LEU A 324 -8.05 10.44 27.02
N PRO A 325 -8.91 9.94 27.93
CA PRO A 325 -9.48 8.61 27.82
C PRO A 325 -10.61 8.60 26.79
N ILE A 326 -10.46 7.77 25.75
CA ILE A 326 -11.45 7.68 24.66
C ILE A 326 -12.11 6.31 24.61
N THR A 327 -13.33 6.28 24.09
CA THR A 327 -14.07 5.04 23.90
C THR A 327 -13.43 4.14 22.83
N THR A 328 -13.63 2.84 22.96
CA THR A 328 -13.47 1.89 21.86
C THR A 328 -14.69 1.94 20.94
N SER A 329 -14.58 1.33 19.75
CA SER A 329 -15.73 1.23 18.83
C SER A 329 -16.92 0.42 19.40
N PHE A 330 -16.72 -0.39 20.45
CA PHE A 330 -17.81 -1.15 21.09
C PHE A 330 -18.66 -0.30 22.05
N GLU A 331 -18.18 0.90 22.38
CA GLU A 331 -18.79 1.80 23.35
C GLU A 331 -19.57 2.96 22.69
N ARG A 332 -19.69 2.96 21.36
CA ARG A 332 -20.39 3.97 20.56
C ARG A 332 -21.07 3.37 19.34
N ASN A 333 -21.94 4.14 18.68
CA ASN A 333 -22.52 3.72 17.41
C ASN A 333 -21.71 4.26 16.23
N ASP A 334 -21.65 3.49 15.15
CA ASP A 334 -21.01 3.86 13.89
C ASP A 334 -21.61 3.12 12.68
N LEU A 335 -21.09 3.43 11.49
CA LEU A 335 -21.35 2.74 10.24
C LEU A 335 -20.02 2.44 9.53
N THR A 336 -19.87 1.23 9.02
CA THR A 336 -18.69 0.89 8.19
C THR A 336 -19.06 0.19 6.90
N MET A 337 -18.14 0.28 5.93
CA MET A 337 -18.08 -0.61 4.78
C MET A 337 -17.30 -1.87 5.16
N THR A 338 -17.63 -2.99 4.52
CA THR A 338 -16.74 -4.16 4.44
C THR A 338 -16.16 -4.26 3.03
N GLY A 339 -14.87 -4.58 2.95
CA GLY A 339 -14.16 -4.78 1.71
C GLY A 339 -13.72 -3.46 1.06
N ASP A 340 -12.47 -3.10 1.27
CA ASP A 340 -11.87 -1.85 0.80
C ASP A 340 -11.84 -1.72 -0.73
N TYR A 341 -11.76 -2.85 -1.43
CA TYR A 341 -11.82 -2.92 -2.89
C TYR A 341 -13.18 -3.38 -3.42
N SER A 342 -13.88 -4.19 -2.64
CA SER A 342 -15.12 -4.84 -3.07
C SER A 342 -16.36 -4.02 -2.76
N ASN A 343 -16.34 -3.15 -1.73
CA ASN A 343 -17.50 -2.46 -1.19
C ASN A 343 -18.66 -3.42 -0.91
N GLN A 344 -18.38 -4.57 -0.29
CA GLN A 344 -19.30 -5.70 -0.26
C GLN A 344 -20.54 -5.43 0.59
N HIS A 345 -20.40 -4.82 1.76
CA HIS A 345 -21.53 -4.57 2.64
C HIS A 345 -21.45 -3.24 3.36
N ILE A 346 -22.61 -2.62 3.60
CA ILE A 346 -22.78 -1.58 4.64
C ILE A 346 -23.19 -2.28 5.93
N VAL A 347 -22.50 -1.95 7.02
CA VAL A 347 -22.65 -2.62 8.33
C VAL A 347 -23.03 -1.60 9.41
N PRO A 348 -24.11 -1.84 10.18
CA PRO A 348 -24.39 -1.08 11.39
C PRO A 348 -23.45 -1.52 12.51
N MET A 349 -22.65 -0.60 13.04
CA MET A 349 -21.82 -0.84 14.23
C MET A 349 -22.56 -0.27 15.44
N LYS A 350 -23.39 -1.09 16.08
CA LYS A 350 -24.13 -0.63 17.26
C LYS A 350 -23.26 -0.67 18.51
N GLN A 351 -23.48 0.30 19.38
CA GLN A 351 -22.95 0.30 20.73
C GLN A 351 -23.33 -1.01 21.44
N VAL A 352 -22.32 -1.70 21.95
CA VAL A 352 -22.46 -2.99 22.63
C VAL A 352 -22.54 -2.80 24.15
N VAL A 353 -21.74 -1.87 24.67
CA VAL A 353 -21.70 -1.51 26.10
C VAL A 353 -21.69 0.01 26.23
N ALA A 354 -22.10 0.53 27.39
CA ALA A 354 -21.95 1.95 27.68
C ALA A 354 -20.46 2.33 27.76
N PRO A 355 -20.08 3.61 27.54
CA PRO A 355 -18.72 4.08 27.78
C PRO A 355 -18.23 3.71 29.17
N GLN A 356 -17.00 3.19 29.27
CA GLN A 356 -16.43 2.72 30.51
C GLN A 356 -15.73 3.86 31.27
N PHE A 357 -15.96 3.91 32.58
CA PHE A 357 -15.37 4.92 33.47
C PHE A 357 -15.68 6.36 33.02
N GLU A 358 -14.65 7.14 32.71
CA GLU A 358 -14.74 8.53 32.25
C GLU A 358 -14.41 8.66 30.75
N ALA A 359 -14.33 7.54 30.02
CA ALA A 359 -14.05 7.55 28.59
C ALA A 359 -15.18 8.25 27.82
N ARG A 360 -14.81 9.06 26.82
CA ARG A 360 -15.73 9.81 25.96
C ARG A 360 -15.46 9.50 24.49
N ASN A 361 -16.42 9.75 23.60
CA ASN A 361 -16.17 9.62 22.17
C ASN A 361 -15.22 10.72 21.69
N ASP A 362 -14.33 10.41 20.75
CA ASP A 362 -13.46 11.41 20.11
C ASP A 362 -14.27 12.62 19.62
N PHE A 363 -15.41 12.35 18.96
CA PHE A 363 -16.32 13.38 18.46
C PHE A 363 -16.77 14.36 19.54
N ASP A 364 -17.14 13.88 20.73
CA ASP A 364 -17.60 14.74 21.82
C ASP A 364 -16.47 15.55 22.44
N VAL A 365 -15.27 14.95 22.55
CA VAL A 365 -14.08 15.63 23.07
C VAL A 365 -13.65 16.75 22.13
N PHE A 366 -13.61 16.50 20.83
CA PHE A 366 -13.26 17.52 19.83
C PHE A 366 -14.35 18.60 19.68
N ALA A 367 -15.63 18.24 19.85
CA ALA A 367 -16.72 19.21 19.89
C ALA A 367 -16.59 20.18 21.07
N ASP A 368 -16.27 19.68 22.27
CA ASP A 368 -16.04 20.53 23.44
C ASP A 368 -14.75 21.36 23.30
N LEU A 369 -13.69 20.79 22.72
CA LEU A 369 -12.46 21.52 22.43
C LEU A 369 -12.73 22.69 21.46
N ALA A 370 -13.54 22.48 20.42
CA ALA A 370 -13.91 23.52 19.48
C ALA A 370 -14.61 24.70 20.19
N GLU A 371 -15.48 24.43 21.15
CA GLU A 371 -16.13 25.47 21.97
C GLU A 371 -15.14 26.25 22.83
N LEU A 372 -14.17 25.56 23.43
CA LEU A 372 -13.14 26.19 24.26
C LEU A 372 -12.20 27.07 23.43
N LEU A 373 -11.90 26.66 22.20
CA LEU A 373 -11.07 27.44 21.28
C LEU A 373 -11.79 28.70 20.80
N LYS A 374 -13.10 28.63 20.57
CA LYS A 374 -13.91 29.75 20.12
C LYS A 374 -15.37 29.57 20.54
N PRO A 375 -16.01 30.57 21.20
CA PRO A 375 -17.43 30.51 21.50
C PRO A 375 -18.27 30.21 20.24
N GLY A 376 -19.15 29.22 20.33
CA GLY A 376 -19.94 28.69 19.21
C GLY A 376 -19.20 27.69 18.31
N GLY A 377 -17.95 27.34 18.63
CA GLY A 377 -17.14 26.38 17.87
C GLY A 377 -17.72 24.97 17.86
N LYS A 378 -18.42 24.56 18.93
CA LYS A 378 -19.09 23.25 18.97
C LYS A 378 -20.14 23.10 17.89
N GLU A 379 -21.01 24.09 17.73
CA GLU A 379 -22.07 24.06 16.70
C GLU A 379 -21.49 24.00 15.28
N ILE A 380 -20.37 24.70 15.06
CA ILE A 380 -19.65 24.67 13.78
C ILE A 380 -19.06 23.28 13.53
N TYR A 381 -18.39 22.68 14.52
CA TYR A 381 -17.77 21.37 14.40
C TYR A 381 -18.79 20.25 14.20
N THR A 382 -19.88 20.27 14.98
CA THR A 382 -20.92 19.24 14.89
C THR A 382 -21.86 19.45 13.70
N GLU A 383 -21.86 20.64 13.10
CA GLU A 383 -22.86 21.11 12.12
C GLU A 383 -24.30 20.88 12.61
N GLY A 384 -24.54 21.05 13.90
CA GLY A 384 -25.82 20.80 14.56
C GLY A 384 -26.28 19.33 14.54
N LYS A 385 -25.41 18.38 14.18
CA LYS A 385 -25.72 16.94 14.12
C LYS A 385 -25.12 16.21 15.32
N ASP A 386 -25.95 15.41 15.98
CA ASP A 386 -25.50 14.39 16.93
C ASP A 386 -25.02 13.12 16.21
N GLU A 387 -24.56 12.13 16.99
CA GLU A 387 -24.07 10.85 16.49
C GLU A 387 -25.04 10.21 15.47
N MET A 388 -26.32 10.06 15.84
CA MET A 388 -27.31 9.39 14.99
C MET A 388 -27.68 10.21 13.74
N ALA A 389 -27.68 11.54 13.84
CA ALA A 389 -27.90 12.42 12.70
C ALA A 389 -26.74 12.33 11.69
N TRP A 390 -25.48 12.21 12.15
CA TRP A 390 -24.33 11.96 11.28
C TRP A 390 -24.42 10.60 10.58
N LEU A 391 -24.72 9.53 11.32
CA LEU A 391 -24.87 8.20 10.73
C LEU A 391 -25.98 8.17 9.67
N LYS A 392 -27.11 8.81 9.96
CA LYS A 392 -28.20 8.95 8.98
C LYS A 392 -27.76 9.74 7.74
N PHE A 393 -27.00 10.82 7.91
CA PHE A 393 -26.48 11.62 6.80
C PHE A 393 -25.59 10.80 5.87
N PHE A 394 -24.63 10.04 6.42
CA PHE A 394 -23.76 9.16 5.63
C PHE A 394 -24.56 8.05 4.93
N TYR A 395 -25.52 7.44 5.62
CA TYR A 395 -26.38 6.43 5.04
C TYR A 395 -27.23 6.97 3.89
N ASP A 396 -27.84 8.14 4.04
CA ASP A 396 -28.67 8.75 3.00
C ASP A 396 -27.85 9.11 1.76
N ALA A 397 -26.60 9.55 1.93
CA ALA A 397 -25.66 9.78 0.83
C ALA A 397 -25.33 8.47 0.09
N ALA A 398 -25.01 7.40 0.82
CA ALA A 398 -24.78 6.08 0.24
C ALA A 398 -26.03 5.57 -0.50
N GLN A 399 -27.22 5.71 0.10
CA GLN A 399 -28.49 5.33 -0.50
C GLN A 399 -28.75 6.10 -1.79
N LYS A 400 -28.45 7.41 -1.84
CA LYS A 400 -28.58 8.22 -3.06
C LYS A 400 -27.66 7.69 -4.17
N GLY A 401 -26.40 7.37 -3.84
CA GLY A 401 -25.45 6.75 -4.76
C GLY A 401 -25.89 5.37 -5.28
N ALA A 402 -26.47 4.54 -4.39
CA ALA A 402 -27.02 3.24 -4.75
C ALA A 402 -28.20 3.36 -5.73
N ARG A 403 -29.13 4.29 -5.48
CA ARG A 403 -30.28 4.55 -6.36
C ARG A 403 -29.86 4.94 -7.77
N ALA A 404 -28.81 5.77 -7.91
CA ALA A 404 -28.25 6.12 -9.23
C ALA A 404 -27.74 4.90 -10.01
N GLN A 405 -27.34 3.85 -9.31
CA GLN A 405 -26.90 2.56 -9.87
C GLN A 405 -28.01 1.50 -9.92
N ARG A 406 -29.27 1.90 -9.67
CA ARG A 406 -30.46 1.04 -9.61
C ARG A 406 -30.34 -0.07 -8.55
N VAL A 407 -29.75 0.25 -7.41
CA VAL A 407 -29.68 -0.61 -6.22
C VAL A 407 -30.56 -0.02 -5.14
N THR A 408 -31.51 -0.83 -4.65
CA THR A 408 -32.44 -0.42 -3.59
C THR A 408 -31.81 -0.68 -2.23
N MET A 409 -31.81 0.34 -1.37
CA MET A 409 -31.47 0.21 0.05
C MET A 409 -32.69 0.60 0.90
N PRO A 410 -32.93 -0.06 2.05
CA PRO A 410 -34.02 0.29 2.96
C PRO A 410 -33.88 1.71 3.52
N MET A 411 -34.92 2.24 4.15
CA MET A 411 -34.82 3.50 4.91
C MET A 411 -33.91 3.33 6.13
N PHE A 412 -33.17 4.37 6.52
CA PHE A 412 -32.21 4.33 7.63
C PHE A 412 -32.79 3.70 8.91
N ASN A 413 -33.97 4.14 9.37
CA ASN A 413 -34.59 3.60 10.58
C ASN A 413 -34.86 2.09 10.48
N ALA A 414 -35.28 1.59 9.31
CA ALA A 414 -35.52 0.17 9.10
C ALA A 414 -34.21 -0.62 9.09
N PHE A 415 -33.18 -0.12 8.39
CA PHE A 415 -31.83 -0.70 8.40
C PHE A 415 -31.25 -0.78 9.81
N TRP A 416 -31.28 0.34 10.53
CA TRP A 416 -30.74 0.45 11.88
C TRP A 416 -31.49 -0.47 12.84
N GLN A 417 -32.82 -0.50 12.83
CA GLN A 417 -33.61 -1.39 13.69
C GLN A 417 -33.37 -2.87 13.40
N GLN A 418 -33.27 -3.25 12.12
CA GLN A 418 -33.03 -4.64 11.72
C GLN A 418 -31.67 -5.16 12.16
N ASN A 419 -30.67 -4.27 12.31
CA ASN A 419 -29.30 -4.62 12.71
C ASN A 419 -28.69 -5.72 11.81
N LYS A 420 -28.91 -5.61 10.50
CA LYS A 420 -28.37 -6.54 9.49
C LYS A 420 -27.52 -5.76 8.52
N LEU A 421 -26.44 -6.40 8.04
CA LEU A 421 -25.67 -5.86 6.94
C LEU A 421 -26.51 -5.77 5.67
N ILE A 422 -26.20 -4.80 4.81
CA ILE A 422 -26.74 -4.71 3.45
C ILE A 422 -25.67 -5.21 2.50
N GLU A 423 -25.90 -6.32 1.81
CA GLU A 423 -25.01 -6.80 0.75
C GLU A 423 -25.23 -6.03 -0.56
N MET A 424 -24.12 -5.52 -1.11
CA MET A 424 -24.11 -4.83 -2.40
C MET A 424 -24.08 -5.82 -3.56
N ARG A 425 -24.77 -5.46 -4.63
CA ARG A 425 -25.01 -6.36 -5.77
C ARG A 425 -23.71 -6.69 -6.50
N ARG A 426 -23.50 -7.97 -6.88
CA ARG A 426 -22.40 -8.37 -7.77
C ARG A 426 -22.49 -7.66 -9.12
N SER A 427 -21.35 -7.56 -9.80
CA SER A 427 -21.25 -6.97 -11.14
C SER A 427 -20.41 -7.89 -12.01
N GLU A 428 -21.06 -8.58 -12.96
CA GLU A 428 -20.37 -9.43 -13.94
C GLU A 428 -19.29 -8.64 -14.69
N LYS A 429 -19.56 -7.36 -15.00
CA LYS A 429 -18.57 -6.46 -15.61
C LYS A 429 -17.32 -6.31 -14.74
N ASN A 430 -17.48 -6.12 -13.43
CA ASN A 430 -16.35 -5.89 -12.53
C ASN A 430 -15.61 -7.21 -12.21
N GLU A 431 -16.29 -8.35 -12.31
CA GLU A 431 -15.66 -9.68 -12.28
C GLU A 431 -14.74 -9.91 -13.47
N GLN A 432 -14.91 -9.16 -14.57
CA GLN A 432 -14.08 -9.18 -15.77
C GLN A 432 -13.05 -8.02 -15.81
N TYR A 433 -12.78 -7.35 -14.68
CA TYR A 433 -11.85 -6.23 -14.64
C TYR A 433 -10.39 -6.68 -14.83
N VAL A 434 -9.71 -6.13 -15.84
CA VAL A 434 -8.28 -6.30 -16.10
C VAL A 434 -7.56 -4.98 -15.87
N ARG A 435 -6.69 -4.94 -14.86
CA ARG A 435 -5.87 -3.76 -14.59
C ARG A 435 -4.93 -3.51 -15.79
N TYR A 436 -4.87 -2.27 -16.26
CA TYR A 436 -4.21 -1.85 -17.52
C TYR A 436 -4.80 -2.43 -18.82
N GLY A 437 -5.96 -3.08 -18.80
CA GLY A 437 -6.61 -3.61 -20.00
C GLY A 437 -6.91 -2.52 -21.05
N ASP A 438 -7.49 -1.40 -20.62
CA ASP A 438 -7.82 -0.27 -21.51
C ASP A 438 -6.57 0.41 -22.08
N PHE A 439 -5.52 0.60 -21.25
CA PHE A 439 -4.22 1.10 -21.70
C PHE A 439 -3.57 0.17 -22.74
N ARG A 440 -3.65 -1.15 -22.54
CA ARG A 440 -3.14 -2.12 -23.52
C ARG A 440 -3.94 -2.07 -24.82
N ALA A 441 -5.27 -1.96 -24.74
CA ALA A 441 -6.15 -1.94 -25.90
C ALA A 441 -5.90 -0.69 -26.78
N ASP A 442 -5.78 0.48 -26.16
CA ASP A 442 -5.50 1.75 -26.83
C ASP A 442 -4.68 2.67 -25.92
N PRO A 443 -3.34 2.67 -26.03
CA PRO A 443 -2.46 3.45 -25.15
C PRO A 443 -2.48 4.95 -25.46
N VAL A 444 -3.03 5.36 -26.61
CA VAL A 444 -3.17 6.78 -26.96
C VAL A 444 -4.40 7.35 -26.28
N LYS A 445 -5.53 6.64 -26.38
CA LYS A 445 -6.79 7.05 -25.74
C LYS A 445 -6.76 6.91 -24.22
N ASN A 446 -6.10 5.87 -23.71
CA ASN A 446 -6.05 5.54 -22.29
C ASN A 446 -4.63 5.69 -21.74
N ALA A 447 -3.96 6.79 -22.11
CA ALA A 447 -2.61 7.10 -21.66
C ALA A 447 -2.50 7.14 -20.12
N LEU A 448 -1.35 6.70 -19.60
CA LEU A 448 -1.07 6.73 -18.17
C LEU A 448 -0.82 8.17 -17.67
N GLY A 449 -0.98 8.40 -16.36
CA GLY A 449 -0.73 9.70 -15.73
C GLY A 449 0.74 10.16 -15.66
N THR A 450 1.65 9.42 -16.29
CA THR A 450 3.08 9.78 -16.43
C THR A 450 3.27 10.91 -17.45
N PRO A 451 4.39 11.67 -17.41
CA PRO A 451 4.71 12.67 -18.42
C PRO A 451 4.68 12.18 -19.87
N SER A 452 5.07 10.92 -20.12
CA SER A 452 5.06 10.32 -21.46
C SER A 452 3.75 9.68 -21.89
N GLY A 453 2.77 9.53 -20.97
CA GLY A 453 1.57 8.72 -21.19
C GLY A 453 1.80 7.20 -21.21
N LYS A 454 3.04 6.74 -20.93
CA LYS A 454 3.50 5.35 -21.02
C LYS A 454 4.15 4.89 -19.72
N ILE A 455 4.49 3.61 -19.61
CA ILE A 455 5.30 3.13 -18.48
C ILE A 455 6.72 3.69 -18.60
N GLU A 456 7.20 4.44 -17.61
CA GLU A 456 8.55 5.02 -17.61
C GLU A 456 9.55 4.06 -16.96
N ILE A 457 10.27 3.28 -17.80
CA ILE A 457 11.43 2.51 -17.36
C ILE A 457 12.60 3.46 -17.05
N TYR A 458 12.76 4.51 -17.87
CA TYR A 458 13.63 5.65 -17.57
C TYR A 458 12.77 6.91 -17.41
N SER A 459 12.89 7.58 -16.25
CA SER A 459 12.17 8.82 -15.99
C SER A 459 13.07 10.04 -16.08
N LYS A 460 12.79 10.91 -17.06
CA LYS A 460 13.45 12.22 -17.20
C LYS A 460 13.15 13.16 -16.03
N THR A 461 12.06 12.95 -15.32
CA THR A 461 11.73 13.72 -14.12
C THR A 461 12.72 13.38 -13.00
N LEU A 462 12.94 12.10 -12.74
CA LEU A 462 13.88 11.63 -11.71
C LEU A 462 15.34 11.97 -12.09
N GLU A 463 15.70 11.88 -13.37
CA GLU A 463 16.99 12.37 -13.88
C GLU A 463 17.25 13.83 -13.48
N LYS A 464 16.26 14.71 -13.65
CA LYS A 464 16.38 16.15 -13.29
C LYS A 464 16.51 16.38 -11.79
N PHE A 465 16.00 15.48 -10.96
CA PHE A 465 16.19 15.60 -9.51
C PHE A 465 17.66 15.41 -9.10
N GLY A 466 18.43 14.66 -9.88
CA GLY A 466 19.88 14.48 -9.65
C GLY A 466 20.22 13.73 -8.37
N TYR A 467 19.29 12.94 -7.83
CA TYR A 467 19.46 12.17 -6.61
C TYR A 467 20.32 10.93 -6.86
N LYS A 468 21.38 10.75 -6.07
CA LYS A 468 22.31 9.61 -6.20
C LYS A 468 21.71 8.30 -5.70
N ASP A 469 20.83 8.39 -4.70
CA ASP A 469 20.13 7.29 -4.05
C ASP A 469 18.84 6.87 -4.76
N CYS A 470 18.40 7.62 -5.77
CA CYS A 470 17.28 7.25 -6.64
C CYS A 470 17.57 7.65 -8.10
N PRO A 471 18.32 6.83 -8.85
CA PRO A 471 18.66 7.08 -10.25
C PRO A 471 17.44 7.15 -11.17
N ALA A 472 17.66 7.54 -12.43
CA ALA A 472 16.61 7.74 -13.43
C ALA A 472 15.99 6.45 -14.00
N HIS A 473 16.52 5.28 -13.66
CA HIS A 473 15.97 3.96 -13.98
C HIS A 473 16.22 3.00 -12.80
N PRO A 474 15.51 1.85 -12.71
CA PRO A 474 15.75 0.87 -11.66
C PRO A 474 17.21 0.44 -11.65
N THR A 475 17.85 0.53 -10.49
CA THR A 475 19.28 0.29 -10.32
C THR A 475 19.53 -0.52 -9.06
N TRP A 476 20.49 -1.44 -9.10
CA TRP A 476 20.99 -2.11 -7.91
C TRP A 476 21.90 -1.15 -7.17
N LEU A 477 21.48 -0.78 -5.96
CA LEU A 477 22.26 0.00 -5.01
C LEU A 477 22.45 -0.87 -3.78
N ALA A 478 23.72 -1.13 -3.41
CA ALA A 478 24.03 -1.89 -2.22
C ALA A 478 23.61 -1.08 -0.97
N PRO A 479 22.72 -1.61 -0.11
CA PRO A 479 22.39 -0.96 1.16
C PRO A 479 23.61 -0.82 2.07
N ASP A 480 23.53 0.05 3.06
CA ASP A 480 24.58 0.23 4.06
C ASP A 480 24.72 -1.04 4.94
N GLU A 481 23.59 -1.61 5.36
CA GLU A 481 23.51 -2.82 6.18
C GLU A 481 22.87 -3.97 5.40
N TRP A 482 23.67 -4.93 4.93
CA TRP A 482 23.19 -6.13 4.24
C TRP A 482 24.22 -7.27 4.31
N LYS A 483 23.91 -8.43 3.71
CA LYS A 483 24.78 -9.63 3.78
C LYS A 483 26.21 -9.39 3.30
N GLY A 484 26.41 -8.52 2.30
CA GLY A 484 27.73 -8.21 1.77
C GLY A 484 28.58 -7.28 2.65
N THR A 485 27.98 -6.57 3.62
CA THR A 485 28.70 -5.74 4.60
C THR A 485 28.71 -6.34 6.02
N ALA A 486 27.96 -7.43 6.23
CA ALA A 486 27.85 -8.09 7.52
C ALA A 486 29.07 -8.95 7.86
N ASP A 487 29.52 -8.88 9.12
CA ASP A 487 30.49 -9.81 9.67
C ASP A 487 29.92 -11.25 9.72
N GLU A 488 30.78 -12.26 9.70
CA GLU A 488 30.36 -13.68 9.69
C GLU A 488 29.41 -14.07 10.85
N LYS A 489 29.53 -13.40 11.99
CA LYS A 489 28.73 -13.67 13.20
C LYS A 489 27.46 -12.82 13.28
N GLN A 490 27.28 -11.85 12.40
CA GLN A 490 26.11 -11.00 12.39
C GLN A 490 24.94 -11.71 11.70
N LEU A 491 23.76 -11.53 12.28
CA LEU A 491 22.51 -12.03 11.74
C LEU A 491 21.67 -10.84 11.27
N GLN A 492 20.97 -11.02 10.17
CA GLN A 492 19.99 -10.03 9.72
C GLN A 492 18.65 -10.29 10.41
N LEU A 493 18.02 -9.23 10.94
CA LEU A 493 16.73 -9.30 11.62
C LEU A 493 15.59 -8.88 10.68
N LEU A 494 14.61 -9.76 10.45
CA LEU A 494 13.36 -9.40 9.77
C LEU A 494 12.24 -9.18 10.79
N THR A 495 11.72 -7.96 10.86
CA THR A 495 10.58 -7.58 11.73
C THR A 495 9.30 -7.45 10.92
N ALA A 496 8.78 -8.58 10.43
CA ALA A 496 7.53 -8.63 9.67
C ALA A 496 6.30 -8.29 10.54
N HIS A 497 5.15 -8.06 9.89
CA HIS A 497 3.88 -7.83 10.60
C HIS A 497 3.48 -9.06 11.44
N PRO A 498 2.96 -8.85 12.67
CA PRO A 498 2.62 -9.94 13.59
C PRO A 498 1.43 -10.76 13.11
N ALA A 499 1.39 -12.04 13.47
CA ALA A 499 0.32 -12.96 13.03
C ALA A 499 -0.98 -12.93 13.85
N HIS A 500 -0.91 -12.35 15.04
CA HIS A 500 -1.97 -12.44 16.06
C HIS A 500 -2.27 -11.10 16.75
N ARG A 501 -1.80 -9.99 16.18
CA ARG A 501 -1.98 -8.64 16.72
C ARG A 501 -2.18 -7.66 15.57
N LEU A 502 -2.94 -6.60 15.82
CA LEU A 502 -3.05 -5.42 14.96
C LEU A 502 -1.89 -4.47 15.21
#